data_AF-A0A7S0SDB3-F1
#
_entry.id   AF-A0A7S0SDB3-F1
#
_cell.length_a   1.000
_cell.length_b   1.000
_cell.length_c   1.000
_cell.angle_alpha   90.00
_cell.angle_beta   90.00
_cell.angle_gamma   90.00
#
_symmetry.space_group_name_H-M   'P 1'
#
loop_
_entity.id
_entity.type
_entity.pdbx_description
1 polymer ?
#
loop_
_entity_poly.entity_id
_entity_poly.type
_entity_poly.pdbx_seq_one_letter_code
_entity_poly.pdbx_strand_id
1 'polypeptide(L)'
;MASLMCLPVVVCNLGSEMLYILEQRLRAQNITSDKSVKVLHDVVKSMFDRTFVAELFKPQELYTQRSTRQIFDKLAHSSIMRLSASSMDKLYDLMTMGFKFQLVSCSSPQEVLTVTLTHLVTVRSYLTDPDVIALVDNFEAALRTHFGGFTVGEWYALRQTLHRFLTNKQVKVSLFLQEGIQHSDGRIKLPSSREVDIALGAVGAVRRYDVGGGSGGRGDCTQLEVAY
;
A
#
# COMPACT_ATOMS: atom_id res chain seq x y z
N MET A 1 -9.81 18.76 1.26
CA MET A 1 -8.77 18.78 0.20
C MET A 1 -7.89 17.55 0.26
N ALA A 2 -7.38 17.12 1.42
CA ALA A 2 -6.50 15.94 1.52
C ALA A 2 -7.07 14.62 0.97
N SER A 3 -8.38 14.36 1.10
CA SER A 3 -9.03 13.19 0.48
C SER A 3 -8.93 13.18 -1.06
N LEU A 4 -8.73 14.34 -1.68
CA LEU A 4 -8.60 14.50 -3.13
C LEU A 4 -7.13 14.41 -3.61
N MET A 5 -6.19 14.23 -2.69
CA MET A 5 -4.75 14.07 -2.97
C MET A 5 -4.27 12.63 -2.70
N CYS A 6 -5.15 11.65 -2.87
CA CYS A 6 -4.79 10.25 -2.63
C CYS A 6 -4.18 9.58 -3.87
N LEU A 7 -4.46 10.09 -5.07
CA LEU A 7 -4.05 9.44 -6.31
C LEU A 7 -2.53 9.29 -6.49
N PRO A 8 -1.66 10.28 -6.21
CA PRO A 8 -0.22 10.08 -6.35
C PRO A 8 0.30 9.00 -5.40
N VAL A 9 -0.29 8.90 -4.20
CA VAL A 9 0.01 7.83 -3.24
C VAL A 9 -0.42 6.48 -3.80
N VAL A 10 -1.67 6.33 -4.25
CA VAL A 10 -2.17 5.07 -4.81
C VAL A 10 -1.32 4.59 -5.99
N VAL A 11 -1.06 5.47 -6.97
CA VAL A 11 -0.32 5.10 -8.17
C VAL A 11 1.13 4.77 -7.84
N CYS A 12 1.78 5.55 -6.98
CA CYS A 12 3.16 5.31 -6.56
C CYS A 12 3.32 3.97 -5.84
N ASN A 13 2.50 3.69 -4.81
CA ASN A 13 2.64 2.46 -4.02
C ASN A 13 2.32 1.23 -4.87
N LEU A 14 1.19 1.23 -5.60
CA LEU A 14 0.84 0.09 -6.46
C LEU A 14 1.86 -0.11 -7.58
N GLY A 15 2.35 0.97 -8.21
CA GLY A 15 3.36 0.88 -9.26
C GLY A 15 4.71 0.42 -8.75
N SER A 16 5.06 0.75 -7.51
CA SER A 16 6.28 0.23 -6.87
C SER A 16 6.17 -1.26 -6.59
N GLU A 17 5.04 -1.71 -6.02
CA GLU A 17 4.76 -3.15 -5.86
C GLU A 17 4.81 -3.88 -7.21
N MET A 18 4.30 -3.27 -8.28
CA MET A 18 4.40 -3.82 -9.63
C MET A 18 5.86 -4.01 -10.03
N LEU A 19 6.68 -2.96 -9.90
CA LEU A 19 8.11 -3.01 -10.24
C LEU A 19 8.86 -4.08 -9.43
N TYR A 20 8.53 -4.27 -8.15
CA TYR A 20 9.12 -5.32 -7.32
C TYR A 20 8.79 -6.71 -7.86
N ILE A 21 7.51 -6.95 -8.15
CA ILE A 21 7.07 -8.25 -8.67
C ILE A 21 7.69 -8.51 -10.05
N LEU A 22 7.82 -7.47 -10.89
CA LEU A 22 8.46 -7.60 -12.19
C LEU A 22 9.95 -7.89 -12.08
N GLU A 23 10.68 -7.15 -11.25
CA GLU A 23 12.12 -7.38 -11.00
C GLU A 23 12.35 -8.83 -10.51
N GLN A 24 11.59 -9.26 -9.50
CA GLN A 24 11.70 -10.60 -8.94
C GLN A 24 11.40 -11.68 -9.98
N ARG A 25 10.39 -11.49 -10.84
CA ARG A 25 10.04 -12.43 -11.90
C ARG A 25 11.10 -12.50 -12.99
N LEU A 26 11.62 -11.36 -13.43
CA LEU A 26 12.70 -11.28 -14.42
C LEU A 26 13.95 -12.00 -13.90
N ARG A 27 14.29 -11.78 -12.62
CA ARG A 27 15.39 -12.47 -11.95
C ARG A 27 15.15 -13.98 -11.85
N ALA A 28 13.96 -14.41 -11.43
CA ALA A 28 13.62 -15.84 -11.32
C ALA A 28 13.65 -16.57 -12.68
N GLN A 29 13.40 -15.86 -13.77
CA GLN A 29 13.49 -16.38 -15.14
C GLN A 29 14.92 -16.28 -15.73
N ASN A 30 15.91 -15.82 -14.94
CA ASN A 30 17.28 -15.61 -15.39
C ASN A 30 17.39 -14.71 -16.64
N ILE A 31 16.54 -13.69 -16.74
CA ILE A 31 16.64 -12.69 -17.81
C ILE A 31 17.92 -11.87 -17.60
N THR A 32 18.64 -11.57 -18.69
CA THR A 32 19.89 -10.82 -18.62
C THR A 32 19.68 -9.45 -17.97
N SER A 33 20.69 -8.97 -17.23
CA SER A 33 20.62 -7.70 -16.49
C SER A 33 20.20 -6.55 -17.40
N ASP A 34 20.79 -6.42 -18.59
CA ASP A 34 20.49 -5.33 -19.53
C ASP A 34 19.03 -5.31 -19.97
N LYS A 35 18.44 -6.49 -20.24
CA LYS A 35 17.04 -6.60 -20.63
C LYS A 35 16.11 -6.29 -19.47
N SER A 36 16.45 -6.77 -18.27
CA SER A 36 15.67 -6.54 -17.06
C SER A 36 15.64 -5.05 -16.72
N VAL A 37 16.81 -4.39 -16.72
CA VAL A 37 16.95 -2.95 -16.49
C VAL A 37 16.15 -2.17 -17.53
N LYS A 38 16.22 -2.54 -18.81
CA LYS A 38 15.44 -1.89 -19.87
C LYS A 38 13.93 -1.99 -19.63
N VAL A 39 13.43 -3.17 -19.26
CA VAL A 39 12.00 -3.35 -18.93
C VAL A 39 11.58 -2.44 -17.77
N LEU A 40 12.37 -2.40 -16.70
CA LEU A 40 12.06 -1.56 -15.53
C LEU A 40 12.13 -0.06 -15.90
N HIS A 41 13.11 0.36 -16.70
CA HIS A 41 13.22 1.74 -17.17
C HIS A 41 12.02 2.17 -18.00
N ASP A 42 11.56 1.34 -18.94
CA ASP A 42 10.43 1.67 -19.81
C ASP A 42 9.12 1.84 -19.01
N VAL A 43 8.92 1.01 -17.97
CA VAL A 43 7.77 1.14 -17.06
C VAL A 43 7.90 2.41 -16.21
N VAL A 44 9.07 2.67 -15.63
CA VAL A 44 9.31 3.87 -14.79
C VAL A 44 9.17 5.15 -15.62
N LYS A 45 9.71 5.21 -16.85
CA LYS A 45 9.55 6.35 -17.77
C LYS A 45 8.08 6.65 -18.01
N SER A 46 7.25 5.63 -18.25
CA SER A 46 5.82 5.82 -18.46
C SER A 46 5.07 6.18 -17.18
N MET A 47 5.47 5.63 -16.03
CA MET A 47 4.79 5.84 -14.74
C MET A 47 5.09 7.21 -14.13
N PHE A 48 6.28 7.75 -14.36
CA PHE A 48 6.72 9.05 -13.85
C PHE A 48 6.87 10.11 -14.96
N ASP A 49 6.21 9.89 -16.11
CA ASP A 49 6.12 10.89 -17.16
C ASP A 49 5.53 12.21 -16.62
N ARG A 50 6.08 13.34 -17.06
CA ARG A 50 5.73 14.66 -16.51
C ARG A 50 4.26 14.99 -16.69
N THR A 51 3.67 14.66 -17.83
CA THR A 51 2.26 14.94 -18.09
C THR A 51 1.38 14.07 -17.22
N PHE A 52 1.69 12.78 -17.13
CA PHE A 52 0.95 11.87 -16.27
C PHE A 52 1.04 12.27 -14.79
N VAL A 53 2.25 12.57 -14.28
CA VAL A 53 2.48 13.03 -12.91
C VAL A 53 1.71 14.33 -12.63
N ALA A 54 1.73 15.30 -13.55
CA ALA A 54 0.97 16.54 -13.39
C ALA A 54 -0.54 16.28 -13.23
N GLU A 55 -1.10 15.30 -13.94
CA GLU A 55 -2.49 14.89 -13.74
C GLU A 55 -2.70 14.21 -12.39
N LEU A 56 -1.76 13.41 -11.90
CA LEU A 56 -1.89 12.72 -10.60
C LEU A 56 -1.99 13.71 -9.43
N PHE A 57 -1.23 14.80 -9.47
CA PHE A 57 -1.18 15.81 -8.41
C PHE A 57 -2.31 16.85 -8.49
N LYS A 58 -3.27 16.71 -9.41
CA LYS A 58 -4.49 17.52 -9.37
C LYS A 58 -5.41 17.04 -8.25
N PRO A 59 -6.07 17.94 -7.51
CA PRO A 59 -7.10 17.54 -6.54
C PRO A 59 -8.25 16.86 -7.27
N GLN A 60 -8.42 15.55 -7.08
CA GLN A 60 -9.46 14.77 -7.73
C GLN A 60 -9.85 13.53 -6.92
N GLU A 61 -11.02 12.97 -7.22
CA GLU A 61 -11.43 11.71 -6.63
C GLU A 61 -10.57 10.54 -7.12
N LEU A 62 -10.44 9.51 -6.29
CA LEU A 62 -9.78 8.28 -6.71
C LEU A 62 -10.55 7.61 -7.84
N TYR A 63 -9.80 7.06 -8.79
CA TYR A 63 -10.37 6.24 -9.84
C TYR A 63 -11.00 4.96 -9.28
N THR A 64 -11.98 4.44 -10.03
CA THR A 64 -12.55 3.13 -9.72
C THR A 64 -11.48 2.03 -9.84
N GLN A 65 -11.68 0.91 -9.15
CA GLN A 65 -10.76 -0.23 -9.25
C GLN A 65 -10.55 -0.71 -10.69
N ARG A 66 -11.59 -0.63 -11.53
CA ARG A 66 -11.50 -0.99 -12.95
C ARG A 66 -10.60 -0.02 -13.71
N SER A 67 -10.80 1.28 -13.53
CA SER A 67 -10.02 2.34 -14.18
C SER A 67 -8.56 2.30 -13.71
N THR A 68 -8.32 2.12 -12.41
CA THR A 68 -6.96 1.95 -11.86
C THR A 68 -6.27 0.73 -12.46
N ARG A 69 -6.96 -0.42 -12.55
CA ARG A 69 -6.42 -1.62 -13.23
C ARG A 69 -6.03 -1.33 -14.68
N GLN A 70 -6.84 -0.58 -15.43
CA GLN A 70 -6.53 -0.22 -16.83
C GLN A 70 -5.27 0.66 -16.95
N ILE A 71 -5.01 1.52 -15.97
CA ILE A 71 -3.77 2.31 -15.94
C ILE A 71 -2.57 1.36 -15.80
N PHE A 72 -2.61 0.44 -14.84
CA PHE A 72 -1.52 -0.53 -14.63
C PHE A 72 -1.37 -1.54 -15.76
N ASP A 73 -2.46 -1.86 -16.45
CA ASP A 73 -2.42 -2.64 -17.69
C ASP A 73 -1.55 -1.97 -18.75
N LYS A 74 -1.81 -0.68 -19.01
CA LYS A 74 -1.02 0.13 -19.94
C LYS A 74 0.42 0.31 -19.48
N LEU A 75 0.66 0.53 -18.19
CA LEU A 75 2.01 0.71 -17.65
C LEU A 75 2.86 -0.56 -17.78
N ALA A 76 2.32 -1.74 -17.43
CA ALA A 76 3.08 -2.98 -17.56
C ALA A 76 3.43 -3.30 -19.02
N HIS A 77 2.55 -2.91 -19.95
CA HIS A 77 2.71 -3.07 -21.39
C HIS A 77 3.37 -1.88 -22.10
N SER A 78 3.88 -0.87 -21.38
CA SER A 78 4.70 0.20 -21.97
C SER A 78 6.09 -0.32 -22.36
N SER A 79 6.54 -1.38 -21.70
CA SER A 79 7.79 -2.07 -22.00
C SER A 79 7.62 -3.16 -23.07
N ILE A 80 8.75 -3.73 -23.52
CA ILE A 80 8.74 -4.87 -24.44
C ILE A 80 8.10 -6.15 -23.84
N MET A 81 8.02 -6.24 -22.52
CA MET A 81 7.49 -7.42 -21.82
C MET A 81 5.99 -7.57 -22.09
N ARG A 82 5.56 -8.79 -22.42
CA ARG A 82 4.14 -9.12 -22.64
C ARG A 82 3.64 -10.08 -21.57
N LEU A 83 2.71 -9.60 -20.77
CA LEU A 83 1.97 -10.38 -19.80
C LEU A 83 0.64 -10.88 -20.40
N SER A 84 0.26 -12.11 -20.08
CA SER A 84 -1.08 -12.61 -20.42
C SER A 84 -2.15 -11.93 -19.54
N ALA A 85 -3.42 -11.95 -19.96
CA ALA A 85 -4.51 -11.41 -19.15
C ALA A 85 -4.55 -12.04 -17.74
N SER A 86 -4.38 -13.36 -17.63
CA SER A 86 -4.31 -14.07 -16.34
C SER A 86 -3.11 -13.64 -15.50
N SER A 87 -1.95 -13.40 -16.13
CA SER A 87 -0.76 -12.90 -15.44
C SER A 87 -0.94 -11.48 -14.93
N MET A 88 -1.67 -10.64 -15.69
CA MET A 88 -2.01 -9.27 -15.30
C MET A 88 -3.00 -9.22 -14.14
N ASP A 89 -4.02 -10.09 -14.13
CA ASP A 89 -4.95 -10.18 -13.00
C ASP A 89 -4.22 -10.57 -11.71
N LYS A 90 -3.38 -11.61 -11.77
CA LYS A 90 -2.54 -12.02 -10.63
C LYS A 90 -1.59 -10.91 -10.18
N LEU A 91 -0.99 -10.19 -11.12
CA LEU A 91 -0.09 -9.07 -10.81
C LEU A 91 -0.84 -7.96 -10.05
N TYR A 92 -2.00 -7.56 -10.55
CA TYR A 92 -2.81 -6.51 -9.92
C TYR A 92 -3.31 -6.92 -8.53
N ASP A 93 -3.72 -8.18 -8.36
CA ASP A 93 -4.13 -8.69 -7.04
C ASP A 93 -2.96 -8.68 -6.05
N LEU A 94 -1.77 -9.11 -6.47
CA LEU A 94 -0.56 -9.08 -5.63
C LEU A 94 -0.20 -7.65 -5.23
N MET A 95 -0.14 -6.71 -6.18
CA MET A 95 0.13 -5.30 -5.91
C MET A 95 -0.85 -4.70 -4.91
N THR A 96 -2.14 -4.98 -5.12
CA THR A 96 -3.22 -4.42 -4.29
C THR A 96 -3.17 -4.99 -2.88
N MET A 97 -2.89 -6.29 -2.73
CA MET A 97 -2.79 -6.92 -1.42
C MET A 97 -1.50 -6.53 -0.69
N GLY A 98 -0.37 -6.35 -1.40
CA GLY A 98 0.88 -5.84 -0.83
C GLY A 98 0.72 -4.43 -0.25
N PHE A 99 0.17 -3.52 -1.04
CA PHE A 99 -0.09 -2.16 -0.55
C PHE A 99 -1.12 -2.13 0.60
N LYS A 100 -2.16 -2.97 0.53
CA LYS A 100 -3.14 -3.10 1.62
C LYS A 100 -2.47 -3.55 2.92
N PHE A 101 -1.56 -4.51 2.85
CA PHE A 101 -0.82 -4.98 4.02
C PHE A 101 0.02 -3.85 4.64
N GLN A 102 0.77 -3.09 3.84
CA GLN A 102 1.58 -1.97 4.33
C GLN A 102 0.70 -0.88 4.96
N LEU A 103 -0.42 -0.51 4.32
CA LEU A 103 -1.34 0.51 4.82
C LEU A 103 -1.99 0.13 6.16
N VAL A 104 -2.34 -1.14 6.31
CA VAL A 104 -2.89 -1.71 7.55
C VAL A 104 -1.83 -1.75 8.64
N SER A 105 -0.58 -2.02 8.29
CA SER A 105 0.54 -2.11 9.24
C SER A 105 1.05 -0.74 9.73
N CYS A 106 0.68 0.36 9.06
CA CYS A 106 1.02 1.71 9.52
C CYS A 106 0.40 1.97 10.90
N SER A 107 1.20 2.36 11.89
CA SER A 107 0.69 2.72 13.22
C SER A 107 0.14 4.15 13.19
N SER A 108 0.94 5.09 12.69
CA SER A 108 0.53 6.48 12.45
C SER A 108 0.12 6.73 10.99
N PRO A 109 -0.77 7.69 10.69
CA PRO A 109 -1.16 7.97 9.30
C PRO A 109 -0.03 8.61 8.46
N GLN A 110 0.96 9.26 9.08
CA GLN A 110 2.13 9.81 8.41
C GLN A 110 3.05 8.72 7.84
N GLU A 111 3.06 7.52 8.44
CA GLU A 111 3.84 6.38 7.94
C GLU A 111 3.45 5.98 6.52
N VAL A 112 2.25 6.31 6.05
CA VAL A 112 1.84 6.09 4.66
C VAL A 112 2.78 6.81 3.68
N LEU A 113 3.16 8.05 3.99
CA LEU A 113 4.13 8.76 3.18
C LEU A 113 5.52 8.14 3.32
N THR A 114 5.91 7.72 4.53
CA THR A 114 7.20 7.03 4.74
C THR A 114 7.30 5.75 3.92
N VAL A 115 6.25 4.93 3.85
CA VAL A 115 6.17 3.76 2.98
C VAL A 115 6.33 4.17 1.51
N THR A 116 5.60 5.20 1.08
CA THR A 116 5.66 5.71 -0.30
C THR A 116 7.07 6.19 -0.67
N LEU A 117 7.74 6.93 0.21
CA LEU A 117 9.10 7.42 -0.01
C LEU A 117 10.12 6.27 0.01
N THR A 118 9.94 5.30 0.90
CA THR A 118 10.77 4.08 0.94
C THR A 118 10.65 3.34 -0.39
N HIS A 119 9.45 3.28 -0.96
CA HIS A 119 9.26 2.67 -2.26
C HIS A 119 10.05 3.34 -3.37
N LEU A 120 10.04 4.67 -3.42
CA LEU A 120 10.78 5.46 -4.40
C LEU A 120 12.29 5.22 -4.27
N VAL A 121 12.82 5.13 -3.05
CA VAL A 121 14.23 4.81 -2.81
C VAL A 121 14.59 3.43 -3.39
N THR A 122 13.76 2.42 -3.13
CA THR A 122 13.99 1.08 -3.68
C THR A 122 13.85 1.06 -5.21
N VAL A 123 12.82 1.71 -5.77
CA VAL A 123 12.63 1.80 -7.23
C VAL A 123 13.83 2.49 -7.88
N ARG A 124 14.33 3.57 -7.27
CA ARG A 124 15.54 4.27 -7.71
C ARG A 124 16.76 3.35 -7.78
N SER A 125 16.88 2.36 -6.90
CA SER A 125 17.99 1.40 -6.90
C SER A 125 18.01 0.46 -8.11
N TYR A 126 16.88 0.30 -8.82
CA TYR A 126 16.81 -0.48 -10.05
C TYR A 126 17.24 0.29 -11.29
N LEU A 127 17.42 1.61 -11.17
CA LEU A 127 17.63 2.51 -12.29
C LEU A 127 19.12 2.83 -12.46
N THR A 128 19.52 2.99 -13.71
CA THR A 128 20.91 3.31 -14.09
C THR A 128 21.01 4.52 -15.01
N ASP A 129 19.90 4.87 -15.69
CA ASP A 129 19.80 6.03 -16.58
C ASP A 129 19.51 7.29 -15.73
N PRO A 130 20.41 8.30 -15.74
CA PRO A 130 20.24 9.53 -14.97
C PRO A 130 18.94 10.27 -15.28
N ASP A 131 18.46 10.23 -16.52
CA ASP A 131 17.24 10.94 -16.90
C ASP A 131 16.00 10.28 -16.27
N VAL A 132 16.02 8.95 -16.13
CA VAL A 132 14.95 8.18 -15.46
C VAL A 132 14.98 8.38 -13.96
N ILE A 133 16.19 8.38 -13.38
CA ILE A 133 16.40 8.67 -11.97
C ILE A 133 15.83 10.06 -11.64
N ALA A 134 16.09 11.06 -12.49
CA ALA A 134 15.54 12.40 -12.32
C ALA A 134 14.00 12.44 -12.32
N LEU A 135 13.31 11.58 -13.08
CA LEU A 135 11.84 11.49 -13.03
C LEU A 135 11.35 11.06 -11.64
N VAL A 136 12.00 10.06 -11.05
CA VAL A 136 11.67 9.56 -9.70
C VAL A 136 12.00 10.61 -8.64
N ASP A 137 13.18 11.23 -8.72
CA ASP A 137 13.62 12.27 -7.78
C ASP A 137 12.67 13.49 -7.80
N ASN A 138 12.20 13.89 -9.00
CA ASN A 138 11.22 14.97 -9.14
C ASN A 138 9.85 14.59 -8.53
N PHE A 139 9.41 13.34 -8.71
CA PHE A 139 8.17 12.86 -8.08
C PHE A 139 8.29 12.83 -6.55
N GLU A 140 9.44 12.39 -6.02
CA GLU A 140 9.73 12.41 -4.59
C GLU A 140 9.66 13.84 -4.03
N ALA A 141 10.32 14.80 -4.70
CA ALA A 141 10.29 16.20 -4.32
C ALA A 141 8.86 16.77 -4.32
N ALA A 142 8.05 16.42 -5.33
CA ALA A 142 6.65 16.81 -5.39
C ALA A 142 5.84 16.23 -4.21
N LEU A 143 6.01 14.94 -3.88
CA LEU A 143 5.37 14.35 -2.69
C LEU A 143 5.76 15.11 -1.42
N ARG A 144 7.05 15.34 -1.18
CA ARG A 144 7.50 16.06 0.02
C ARG A 144 6.91 17.46 0.11
N THR A 145 6.80 18.15 -1.03
CA THR A 145 6.25 19.50 -1.10
C THR A 145 4.74 19.51 -0.80
N HIS A 146 3.97 18.60 -1.40
CA HIS A 146 2.53 18.55 -1.23
C HIS A 146 2.10 18.02 0.15
N PHE A 147 2.78 16.99 0.66
CA PHE A 147 2.40 16.33 1.90
C PHE A 147 3.13 16.88 3.13
N GLY A 148 4.21 17.65 2.97
CA GLY A 148 4.98 18.22 4.08
C GLY A 148 4.19 19.19 4.96
N GLY A 149 3.14 19.83 4.41
CA GLY A 149 2.27 20.75 5.14
C GLY A 149 1.00 20.13 5.72
N PHE A 150 0.79 18.81 5.60
CA PHE A 150 -0.46 18.18 6.03
C PHE A 150 -0.65 18.26 7.55
N THR A 151 -1.85 18.69 7.93
CA THR A 151 -2.32 18.63 9.31
C THR A 151 -2.65 17.18 9.72
N VAL A 152 -2.78 16.95 11.04
CA VAL A 152 -3.16 15.61 11.57
C VAL A 152 -4.48 15.12 10.97
N GLY A 153 -5.50 16.00 10.87
CA GLY A 153 -6.80 15.63 10.30
C GLY A 153 -6.71 15.24 8.81
N GLU A 154 -5.86 15.91 8.05
CA GLU A 154 -5.61 15.60 6.64
C GLU A 154 -4.92 14.25 6.46
N TRP A 155 -3.97 13.92 7.33
CA TRP A 155 -3.35 12.60 7.36
C TRP A 155 -4.37 11.48 7.63
N TYR A 156 -5.26 11.66 8.60
CA TYR A 156 -6.33 10.69 8.85
C TYR A 156 -7.32 10.59 7.68
N ALA A 157 -7.68 11.70 7.05
CA ALA A 157 -8.57 11.72 5.89
C ALA A 157 -7.96 10.99 4.68
N LEU A 158 -6.66 11.21 4.42
CA LEU A 158 -5.88 10.46 3.42
C LEU A 158 -5.93 8.97 3.71
N ARG A 159 -5.53 8.56 4.93
CA ARG A 159 -5.49 7.15 5.35
C ARG A 159 -6.86 6.48 5.23
N GLN A 160 -7.93 7.14 5.67
CA GLN A 160 -9.29 6.63 5.54
C GLN A 160 -9.69 6.43 4.08
N THR A 161 -9.34 7.37 3.21
CA THR A 161 -9.67 7.31 1.77
C THR A 161 -8.93 6.15 1.09
N LEU A 162 -7.66 5.94 1.44
CA LEU A 162 -6.87 4.79 0.96
C LEU A 162 -7.44 3.46 1.45
N HIS A 163 -7.88 3.38 2.72
CA HIS A 163 -8.54 2.17 3.24
C HIS A 163 -9.84 1.88 2.50
N ARG A 164 -10.67 2.91 2.25
CA ARG A 164 -11.91 2.77 1.45
C ARG A 164 -11.63 2.24 0.05
N PHE A 165 -10.57 2.74 -0.59
CA PHE A 165 -10.13 2.25 -1.90
C PHE A 165 -9.80 0.74 -1.90
N LEU A 166 -9.20 0.23 -0.81
CA LEU A 166 -8.77 -1.17 -0.67
C LEU A 166 -9.76 -2.08 0.08
N THR A 167 -10.91 -1.54 0.54
CA THR A 167 -11.83 -2.26 1.45
C THR A 167 -12.34 -3.56 0.84
N ASN A 168 -12.83 -3.51 -0.41
CA ASN A 168 -13.45 -4.66 -1.09
C ASN A 168 -12.44 -5.60 -1.76
N LYS A 169 -11.15 -5.47 -1.45
CA LYS A 169 -10.08 -6.32 -2.01
C LYS A 169 -9.73 -7.41 -1.00
N GLN A 170 -10.24 -8.62 -1.27
CA GLN A 170 -10.03 -9.81 -0.46
C GLN A 170 -9.65 -10.96 -1.39
N VAL A 171 -8.36 -11.02 -1.72
CA VAL A 171 -7.80 -12.07 -2.58
C VAL A 171 -6.77 -12.84 -1.77
N LYS A 172 -6.78 -14.17 -1.94
CA LYS A 172 -5.83 -15.07 -1.28
C LYS A 172 -4.49 -14.99 -1.99
N VAL A 173 -3.46 -14.61 -1.26
CA VAL A 173 -2.08 -14.59 -1.74
C VAL A 173 -1.33 -15.73 -1.05
N SER A 174 -0.84 -16.70 -1.82
CA SER A 174 -0.22 -17.91 -1.26
C SER A 174 0.94 -17.59 -0.31
N LEU A 175 1.79 -16.62 -0.66
CA LEU A 175 2.89 -16.18 0.20
C LEU A 175 2.38 -15.65 1.54
N PHE A 176 1.34 -14.79 1.53
CA PHE A 176 0.77 -14.23 2.76
C PHE A 176 0.07 -15.29 3.63
N LEU A 177 -0.49 -16.33 3.01
CA LEU A 177 -1.04 -17.46 3.74
C LEU A 177 0.07 -18.28 4.40
N GLN A 178 1.17 -18.53 3.69
CA GLN A 178 2.34 -19.27 4.19
C GLN A 178 3.03 -18.54 5.34
N GLU A 179 3.17 -17.21 5.24
CA GLU A 179 3.76 -16.37 6.29
C GLU A 179 2.78 -16.05 7.43
N GLY A 180 1.55 -16.55 7.36
CA GLY A 180 0.53 -16.33 8.38
C GLY A 180 -0.01 -14.88 8.43
N ILE A 181 0.33 -14.04 7.46
CA ILE A 181 -0.16 -12.66 7.29
C ILE A 181 -1.65 -12.63 6.96
N GLN A 182 -2.17 -13.63 6.25
CA GLN A 182 -3.58 -13.74 5.90
C GLN A 182 -4.31 -14.85 6.66
N HIS A 183 -5.61 -14.65 6.86
CA HIS A 183 -6.56 -15.72 7.15
C HIS A 183 -6.85 -16.55 5.89
N SER A 184 -7.36 -17.78 6.06
CA SER A 184 -7.74 -18.67 4.95
C SER A 184 -8.84 -18.11 4.05
N ASP A 185 -9.57 -17.09 4.51
CA ASP A 185 -10.56 -16.34 3.74
C ASP A 185 -9.98 -15.17 2.92
N GLY A 186 -8.67 -14.88 3.03
CA GLY A 186 -7.99 -13.79 2.32
C GLY A 186 -8.00 -12.44 3.04
N ARG A 187 -8.57 -12.34 4.25
CA ARG A 187 -8.41 -11.15 5.09
C ARG A 187 -7.00 -11.05 5.65
N ILE A 188 -6.47 -9.84 5.71
CA ILE A 188 -5.17 -9.57 6.34
C ILE A 188 -5.34 -9.59 7.85
N LYS A 189 -4.46 -10.31 8.54
CA LYS A 189 -4.35 -10.26 10.00
C LYS A 189 -3.72 -8.93 10.39
N LEU A 190 -4.39 -8.21 11.26
CA LEU A 190 -3.77 -7.04 11.87
C LEU A 190 -2.55 -7.53 12.66
N PRO A 191 -1.38 -6.87 12.56
CA PRO A 191 -0.33 -7.08 13.52
C PRO A 191 -0.97 -6.92 14.90
N SER A 192 -0.78 -7.88 15.80
CA SER A 192 -1.14 -7.65 17.19
C SER A 192 -0.45 -6.35 17.56
N SER A 193 -1.21 -5.36 18.06
CA SER A 193 -0.60 -4.17 18.67
C SER A 193 0.53 -4.71 19.51
N ARG A 194 1.78 -4.34 19.17
CA ARG A 194 2.92 -4.60 20.04
C ARG A 194 2.41 -4.28 21.43
N GLU A 195 2.54 -5.21 22.37
CA GLU A 195 2.27 -4.94 23.77
C GLU A 195 3.08 -3.70 24.09
N VAL A 196 2.42 -2.54 24.04
CA VAL A 196 3.07 -1.32 24.41
C VAL A 196 2.98 -1.38 25.91
N ASP A 197 4.12 -1.60 26.57
CA ASP A 197 4.32 -1.40 28.00
C ASP A 197 4.09 0.09 28.34
N ILE A 198 2.91 0.61 28.02
CA ILE A 198 2.44 1.87 28.54
C ILE A 198 1.74 1.50 29.82
N ALA A 199 2.25 2.00 30.94
CA ALA A 199 1.59 1.98 32.25
C ALA A 199 0.24 2.76 32.27
N LEU A 200 -0.26 3.20 31.10
CA LEU A 200 -1.65 3.59 30.91
C LEU A 200 -2.39 2.35 30.41
N GLY A 201 -3.12 1.70 31.32
CA GLY A 201 -3.91 0.50 31.03
C GLY A 201 -4.77 0.62 29.78
N ALA A 202 -5.13 -0.54 29.21
CA ALA A 202 -5.87 -0.69 27.96
C ALA A 202 -6.89 0.44 27.71
N VAL A 203 -6.61 1.28 26.71
CA VAL A 203 -7.55 2.30 26.25
C VAL A 203 -8.75 1.57 25.63
N GLY A 204 -9.93 1.70 26.25
CA GLY A 204 -11.16 1.10 25.73
C GLY A 204 -11.95 0.21 26.68
N ALA A 205 -11.84 0.40 28.01
CA ALA A 205 -12.80 -0.21 28.93
C ALA A 205 -14.20 0.41 28.73
N VAL A 206 -15.05 -0.23 27.93
CA VAL A 206 -16.48 0.10 27.86
C VAL A 206 -17.11 -0.24 29.21
N ARG A 207 -17.26 0.79 30.05
CA ARG A 207 -17.93 0.66 31.32
C ARG A 207 -19.44 0.67 31.04
N ARG A 208 -20.07 -0.51 31.05
CA ARG A 208 -21.54 -0.60 31.06
C ARG A 208 -22.01 -0.16 32.44
N TYR A 209 -22.81 0.90 32.46
CA TYR A 209 -23.56 1.29 33.65
C TYR A 209 -24.91 0.61 33.56
N ASP A 210 -25.21 -0.27 34.51
CA ASP A 210 -26.59 -0.70 34.72
C ASP A 210 -27.41 0.46 35.32
N VAL A 211 -28.71 0.46 35.04
CA VAL A 211 -29.69 1.51 35.38
C VAL A 211 -29.77 1.79 36.90
N GLY A 212 -29.10 1.00 37.74
CA GLY A 212 -29.00 1.18 39.20
C GLY A 212 -27.76 1.95 39.71
N GLY A 213 -26.85 2.43 38.85
CA GLY A 213 -25.75 3.31 39.27
C GLY A 213 -24.66 2.68 40.16
N GLY A 214 -24.54 1.36 40.21
CA GLY A 214 -23.48 0.66 40.95
C GLY A 214 -22.30 0.26 40.05
N SER A 215 -21.09 0.76 40.33
CA SER A 215 -19.88 0.36 39.60
C SER A 215 -19.45 -1.07 40.00
N GLY A 216 -19.72 -2.04 39.13
CA GLY A 216 -19.29 -3.44 39.29
C GLY A 216 -17.78 -3.61 39.12
N GLY A 217 -17.14 -4.26 40.10
CA GLY A 217 -15.70 -4.45 40.22
C GLY A 217 -15.09 -5.44 39.21
N ARG A 218 -13.75 -5.40 39.16
CA ARG A 218 -12.87 -6.19 38.28
C ARG A 218 -13.13 -7.70 38.42
N GLY A 219 -13.47 -8.35 37.30
CA GLY A 219 -13.36 -9.79 37.13
C GLY A 219 -12.17 -10.11 36.24
N ASP A 220 -11.15 -10.76 36.81
CA ASP A 220 -10.12 -11.49 36.07
C ASP A 220 -10.82 -12.50 35.15
N CYS A 221 -10.52 -12.46 33.86
CA CYS A 221 -10.90 -13.51 32.92
C CYS A 221 -9.75 -14.52 32.83
N THR A 222 -9.60 -15.31 33.89
CA THR A 222 -8.88 -16.58 33.82
C THR A 222 -9.71 -17.58 33.02
N GLN A 223 -8.99 -18.29 32.15
CA GLN A 223 -9.39 -19.44 31.32
C GLN A 223 -10.63 -20.21 31.79
N LEU A 224 -11.55 -20.49 30.85
CA LEU A 224 -12.32 -21.73 30.87
C LEU A 224 -12.50 -22.25 29.43
N GLU A 225 -11.85 -23.38 29.17
CA GLU A 225 -12.28 -24.39 28.20
C GLU A 225 -13.76 -24.71 28.40
N VAL A 226 -14.51 -24.90 27.32
CA VAL A 226 -15.59 -25.89 27.30
C VAL A 226 -15.61 -26.57 25.94
N ALA A 227 -15.22 -27.84 25.95
CA ALA A 227 -15.57 -28.82 24.94
C ALA A 227 -17.08 -29.06 24.93
N TYR A 228 -17.68 -29.07 23.75
CA TYR A 228 -18.61 -30.10 23.24
C TYR A 228 -18.56 -30.05 21.70
#